data_AF-A0A1F7MTB1-F1
#
_entry.id   AF-A0A1F7MTB1-F1
#
_cell.length_a   1.000
_cell.length_b   1.000
_cell.length_c   1.000
_cell.angle_alpha   90.00
_cell.angle_beta   90.00
_cell.angle_gamma   90.00
#
_symmetry.space_group_name_H-M   'P 1'
#
loop_
_entity.id
_entity.type
_entity.pdbx_description
1 polymer ?
#
loop_
_entity_poly.entity_id
_entity_poly.type
_entity_poly.pdbx_seq_one_letter_code
_entity_poly.pdbx_strand_id
1 'polypeptide(L)'
;MIGRVLGGTRVEEVFLDGDRWNLRTPRGVFPLPLTRSEFEAVKWGDAPDLLVGRTPFGPDQPNRVVAWQLARRPGTAEPATDADGLVRLTLKREAPLPFGMPLGTTLRVRQTRRYGQRLLRVETTRHLVWNETEHAYLRRGIEFTIADPLVLVPEQPVTYAFDVPITLERAKGILFGAPPYADYFWDIFDIGADRSGRLLALVIVSLTEPSVPAQTFPVYNVSSAGPYVHSTAAVPPVFPSSPNTFLWALIDLGQGAVVASTAEPVVTLTLAEATGPEPGLSVYLPDGRSGFLGRDTSIYHGGDRDGEVEGPGAWSFARFLPPSTTLLTVTEMRTDSGFRDVTLEGFLEPTLRAALADAGSRLHFEVTGTPTSHTYVYGCETFFPPTNCSAIRVAGTSWEVTAAPLELTDVVRARGAEGAERLALLADGRVFAWEPAAARADLRAAPGGEFAYLSAAAGRNALVTFGVFRPERISRAFVPLEGAGDAVSFDDPEIAFTVLAPDHLYHAPTGRFHRPATPPARLPLPAPLVEAPGTHPGDYHAIRLP
;
A
#
# COMPACT_ATOMS: atom_id res chain seq x y z
N MET A 1 8.88 8.77 -63.01
CA MET A 1 8.90 7.65 -62.05
C MET A 1 7.85 7.97 -60.98
N ILE A 2 6.67 7.34 -61.06
CA ILE A 2 5.55 7.59 -60.14
C ILE A 2 5.76 6.68 -58.93
N GLY A 3 6.16 7.26 -57.81
CA GLY A 3 6.34 6.52 -56.56
C GLY A 3 5.00 5.97 -56.09
N ARG A 4 4.78 4.67 -56.30
CA ARG A 4 3.79 3.88 -55.58
C ARG A 4 3.89 4.20 -54.10
N VAL A 5 2.75 4.39 -53.44
CA VAL A 5 2.68 4.34 -51.98
C VAL A 5 3.21 2.96 -51.59
N LEU A 6 4.44 2.91 -51.09
CA LEU A 6 5.01 1.73 -50.48
C LEU A 6 4.26 1.56 -49.16
N GLY A 7 3.54 0.44 -49.00
CA GLY A 7 2.94 0.08 -47.72
C GLY A 7 3.93 0.22 -46.56
N GLY A 8 3.42 0.46 -45.36
CA GLY A 8 4.26 0.78 -44.20
C GLY A 8 3.44 1.19 -42.99
N THR A 9 4.08 1.80 -41.99
CA THR A 9 3.44 2.33 -40.79
C THR A 9 3.39 3.85 -40.86
N ARG A 10 2.33 4.49 -40.37
CA ARG A 10 2.21 5.94 -40.15
C ARG A 10 1.92 6.18 -38.68
N VAL A 11 2.50 7.24 -38.11
CA VAL A 11 2.10 7.75 -36.79
C VAL A 11 0.99 8.77 -36.94
N GLU A 12 0.09 8.77 -35.97
CA GLU A 12 -0.87 9.83 -35.72
C GLU A 12 -0.88 10.15 -34.22
N GLU A 13 -1.28 11.36 -33.88
CA GLU A 13 -1.40 11.80 -32.49
C GLU A 13 -2.76 12.45 -32.30
N VAL A 14 -3.44 12.11 -31.22
CA VAL A 14 -4.55 12.91 -30.72
C VAL A 14 -4.03 13.79 -29.60
N PHE A 15 -4.26 15.09 -29.68
CA PHE A 15 -3.74 16.05 -28.72
C PHE A 15 -4.72 17.18 -28.47
N LEU A 16 -4.59 17.83 -27.32
CA LEU A 16 -5.41 18.99 -26.96
C LEU A 16 -4.70 20.30 -27.35
N ASP A 17 -5.41 21.16 -28.08
CA ASP A 17 -4.98 22.53 -28.40
C ASP A 17 -6.07 23.53 -28.00
N GLY A 18 -5.78 24.38 -27.02
CA GLY A 18 -6.77 25.23 -26.38
C GLY A 18 -7.90 24.40 -25.74
N ASP A 19 -9.14 24.63 -26.17
CA ASP A 19 -10.33 23.88 -25.74
C ASP A 19 -10.71 22.74 -26.71
N ARG A 20 -9.95 22.51 -27.79
CA ARG A 20 -10.34 21.55 -28.84
C ARG A 20 -9.35 20.41 -28.97
N TRP A 21 -9.88 19.19 -29.09
CA TRP A 21 -9.08 18.03 -29.45
C TRP A 21 -8.78 18.02 -30.96
N ASN A 22 -7.56 17.63 -31.32
CA ASN A 22 -7.09 17.61 -32.70
C ASN A 22 -6.41 16.28 -33.01
N LEU A 23 -6.51 15.86 -34.27
CA LEU A 23 -5.77 14.76 -34.85
C LEU A 23 -4.59 15.32 -35.65
N ARG A 24 -3.37 15.07 -35.18
CA ARG A 24 -2.14 15.37 -35.91
C ARG A 24 -1.75 14.21 -36.78
N THR A 25 -1.36 14.53 -38.01
CA THR A 25 -0.86 13.54 -38.95
C THR A 25 0.28 14.12 -39.79
N PRO A 26 0.99 13.31 -40.61
CA PRO A 26 2.00 13.84 -41.54
C PRO A 26 1.46 14.80 -42.61
N ARG A 27 0.13 14.85 -42.83
CA ARG A 27 -0.51 15.71 -43.85
C ARG A 27 -1.12 16.98 -43.30
N GLY A 28 -1.26 17.11 -41.99
CA GLY A 28 -1.96 18.23 -41.38
C GLY A 28 -2.49 17.93 -39.99
N VAL A 29 -2.93 19.00 -39.34
CA VAL A 29 -3.71 18.98 -38.09
C VAL A 29 -5.18 19.08 -38.47
N PHE A 30 -5.99 18.15 -37.97
CA PHE A 30 -7.41 18.08 -38.26
C PHE A 30 -8.21 18.23 -36.95
N PRO A 31 -9.10 19.22 -36.83
CA PRO A 31 -9.89 19.40 -35.62
C PRO A 31 -10.91 18.28 -35.42
N LEU A 32 -10.99 17.73 -34.22
CA LEU A 32 -12.04 16.79 -33.81
C LEU A 32 -13.27 17.58 -33.33
N PRO A 33 -14.48 17.02 -33.48
CA PRO A 33 -15.71 17.62 -32.94
C PRO A 33 -15.85 17.36 -31.43
N LEU A 34 -14.76 17.50 -30.68
CA LEU A 34 -14.65 17.20 -29.25
C LEU A 34 -13.93 18.35 -28.55
N THR A 35 -14.43 18.77 -27.39
CA THR A 35 -13.84 19.85 -26.58
C THR A 35 -13.30 19.35 -25.24
N ARG A 36 -12.41 20.12 -24.61
CA ARG A 36 -11.88 19.84 -23.27
C ARG A 36 -12.98 19.92 -22.21
N SER A 37 -13.86 20.91 -22.37
CA SER A 37 -15.01 21.11 -21.49
C SER A 37 -15.94 19.90 -21.44
N GLU A 38 -16.10 19.18 -22.55
CA GLU A 38 -16.90 17.95 -22.61
C GLU A 38 -16.07 16.71 -22.27
N PHE A 39 -14.83 16.62 -22.77
CA PHE A 39 -13.93 15.48 -22.59
C PHE A 39 -12.57 15.94 -22.06
N GLU A 40 -12.27 15.59 -20.81
CA GLU A 40 -10.98 15.94 -20.18
C GLU A 40 -9.80 15.12 -20.72
N ALA A 41 -10.09 13.96 -21.32
CA ALA A 41 -9.11 13.10 -21.96
C ALA A 41 -9.70 12.44 -23.21
N VAL A 42 -8.94 12.46 -24.31
CA VAL A 42 -9.22 11.70 -25.53
C VAL A 42 -7.93 11.00 -25.97
N LYS A 43 -8.02 9.70 -26.26
CA LYS A 43 -6.89 8.87 -26.67
C LYS A 43 -7.30 7.78 -27.67
N TRP A 44 -6.33 7.01 -28.16
CA TRP A 44 -6.60 5.92 -29.10
C TRP A 44 -7.07 4.65 -28.39
N GLY A 45 -8.08 4.00 -28.98
CA GLY A 45 -8.48 2.64 -28.63
C GLY A 45 -7.54 1.58 -29.26
N ASP A 46 -7.95 0.32 -29.19
CA ASP A 46 -7.10 -0.79 -29.65
C ASP A 46 -7.23 -1.07 -31.16
N ALA A 47 -8.26 -0.50 -31.82
CA ALA A 47 -8.43 -0.53 -33.27
C ALA A 47 -7.86 0.75 -33.93
N PRO A 48 -7.35 0.67 -35.19
CA PRO A 48 -6.62 1.77 -35.84
C PRO A 48 -7.36 3.11 -35.96
N ASP A 49 -8.68 3.05 -36.04
CA ASP A 49 -9.56 4.20 -36.27
C ASP A 49 -10.57 4.37 -35.13
N LEU A 50 -10.22 3.91 -33.93
CA LEU A 50 -11.06 3.99 -32.75
C LEU A 50 -10.50 5.03 -31.78
N LEU A 51 -11.31 6.02 -31.42
CA LEU A 51 -11.01 6.99 -30.38
C LEU A 51 -11.85 6.69 -29.14
N VAL A 52 -11.28 6.97 -27.97
CA VAL A 52 -11.94 6.85 -26.67
C VAL A 52 -11.78 8.16 -25.94
N GLY A 53 -12.89 8.70 -25.44
CA GLY A 53 -12.93 9.91 -24.66
C GLY A 53 -13.60 9.67 -23.32
N ARG A 54 -13.21 10.49 -22.34
CA ARG A 54 -13.81 10.50 -21.01
C ARG A 54 -14.22 11.90 -20.64
N THR A 55 -15.47 12.00 -20.18
CA THR A 55 -15.98 13.24 -19.60
C THR A 55 -15.25 13.52 -18.29
N PRO A 56 -15.25 14.75 -17.79
CA PRO A 56 -14.83 15.01 -16.42
C PRO A 56 -15.41 14.01 -15.44
N PHE A 57 -14.58 13.50 -14.54
CA PHE A 57 -15.02 12.61 -13.46
C PHE A 57 -15.16 13.42 -12.17
N GLY A 58 -16.28 13.22 -11.47
CA GLY A 58 -16.57 13.90 -10.21
C GLY A 58 -18.00 13.70 -9.71
N PRO A 59 -18.33 14.16 -8.50
CA PRO A 59 -19.64 13.95 -7.86
C PRO A 59 -20.83 14.40 -8.73
N ASP A 60 -20.69 15.55 -9.38
CA ASP A 60 -21.73 16.20 -10.19
C ASP A 60 -21.41 16.19 -11.69
N GLN A 61 -20.48 15.33 -12.10
CA GLN A 61 -20.05 15.22 -13.50
C GLN A 61 -20.78 14.09 -14.23
N PRO A 62 -20.76 14.08 -15.58
CA PRO A 62 -21.42 13.03 -16.36
C PRO A 62 -20.86 11.62 -16.09
N ASN A 63 -19.58 11.51 -15.75
CA ASN A 63 -18.89 10.26 -15.41
C ASN A 63 -19.02 9.18 -16.50
N ARG A 64 -18.82 9.57 -17.76
CA ARG A 64 -19.00 8.71 -18.93
C ARG A 64 -17.71 8.49 -19.69
N VAL A 65 -17.63 7.32 -20.31
CA VAL A 65 -16.63 6.97 -21.31
C VAL A 65 -17.34 6.72 -22.62
N VAL A 66 -16.78 7.26 -23.70
CA VAL A 66 -17.38 7.22 -25.03
C VAL A 66 -16.35 6.74 -26.03
N ALA A 67 -16.75 5.88 -26.96
CA ALA A 67 -15.92 5.44 -28.07
C ALA A 67 -16.52 5.89 -29.40
N TRP A 68 -15.66 6.33 -30.32
CA TRP A 68 -16.04 6.74 -31.67
C TRP A 68 -15.20 6.05 -32.72
N GLN A 69 -15.87 5.70 -33.82
CA GLN A 69 -15.22 5.34 -35.07
C GLN A 69 -14.84 6.61 -35.82
N LEU A 70 -13.54 6.80 -36.08
CA LEU A 70 -13.04 7.81 -36.98
C LEU A 70 -13.26 7.38 -38.44
N ALA A 71 -13.81 8.28 -39.26
CA ALA A 71 -14.01 8.02 -40.67
C ALA A 71 -12.76 8.43 -41.48
N ARG A 72 -12.33 7.57 -42.40
CA ARG A 72 -11.25 7.82 -43.35
C ARG A 72 -11.81 8.11 -44.75
N ARG A 73 -11.08 8.88 -45.56
CA ARG A 73 -11.44 9.05 -46.97
C ARG A 73 -11.21 7.74 -47.72
N PRO A 74 -12.12 7.33 -48.62
CA PRO A 74 -12.02 6.06 -49.34
C PRO A 74 -10.66 5.86 -50.00
N GLY A 75 -10.04 4.70 -49.76
CA GLY A 75 -8.74 4.33 -50.35
C GLY A 75 -7.54 5.08 -49.78
N THR A 76 -7.68 5.82 -48.68
CA THR A 76 -6.59 6.56 -48.05
C THR A 76 -6.56 6.36 -46.54
N ALA A 77 -5.42 6.68 -45.93
CA ALA A 77 -5.29 6.80 -44.49
C ALA A 77 -5.65 8.20 -43.96
N GLU A 78 -6.16 9.13 -44.78
CA GLU A 78 -6.48 10.48 -44.32
C GLU A 78 -7.87 10.55 -43.68
N PRO A 79 -8.06 11.37 -42.62
CA PRO A 79 -9.38 11.56 -42.03
C PRO A 79 -10.35 12.20 -43.03
N ALA A 80 -11.59 11.74 -42.99
CA ALA A 80 -12.70 12.39 -43.68
C ALA A 80 -13.22 13.53 -42.81
N THR A 81 -13.44 14.70 -43.41
CA THR A 81 -13.97 15.88 -42.73
C THR A 81 -15.40 16.21 -43.19
N ASP A 82 -16.19 16.82 -42.34
CA ASP A 82 -17.49 17.41 -42.70
C ASP A 82 -17.33 18.75 -43.43
N ALA A 83 -18.43 19.46 -43.63
CA ALA A 83 -18.46 20.76 -44.32
C ALA A 83 -17.74 21.87 -43.53
N ASP A 84 -17.66 21.73 -42.20
CA ASP A 84 -17.00 22.68 -41.30
C ASP A 84 -15.52 22.34 -41.10
N GLY A 85 -15.03 21.29 -41.77
CA GLY A 85 -13.64 20.85 -41.70
C GLY A 85 -13.32 20.01 -40.46
N LEU A 86 -14.33 19.62 -39.67
CA LEU A 86 -14.15 18.73 -38.51
C LEU A 86 -14.04 17.29 -38.97
N VAL A 87 -13.19 16.50 -38.31
CA VAL A 87 -13.09 15.06 -38.55
C VAL A 87 -14.44 14.40 -38.25
N ARG A 88 -14.92 13.57 -39.17
CA ARG A 88 -16.18 12.83 -38.98
C ARG A 88 -15.96 11.68 -38.00
N LEU A 89 -16.68 11.75 -36.88
CA LEU A 89 -16.73 10.70 -35.87
C LEU A 89 -18.13 10.07 -35.86
N THR A 90 -18.21 8.75 -35.76
CA THR A 90 -19.47 8.02 -35.55
C THR A 90 -19.45 7.39 -34.17
N LEU A 91 -20.45 7.67 -33.33
CA LEU A 91 -20.59 7.05 -32.01
C LEU A 91 -20.62 5.52 -32.16
N LYS A 92 -19.74 4.83 -31.43
CA LYS A 92 -19.67 3.37 -31.37
C LYS A 92 -20.35 2.85 -30.12
N ARG A 93 -19.93 3.35 -28.95
CA ARG A 93 -20.49 2.99 -27.63
C ARG A 93 -20.32 4.15 -26.66
N GLU A 94 -21.16 4.14 -25.64
CA GLU A 94 -21.10 5.03 -24.48
C GLU A 94 -21.50 4.23 -23.24
N ALA A 95 -20.80 4.44 -22.13
CA ALA A 95 -21.15 3.84 -20.85
C ALA A 95 -20.83 4.81 -19.69
N PRO A 96 -21.70 4.88 -18.67
CA PRO A 96 -21.35 5.52 -17.41
C PRO A 96 -20.42 4.63 -16.58
N LEU A 97 -19.79 5.20 -15.54
CA LEU A 97 -19.16 4.37 -14.52
C LEU A 97 -20.20 3.53 -13.75
N PRO A 98 -19.98 2.21 -13.59
CA PRO A 98 -20.95 1.31 -12.96
C PRO A 98 -20.84 1.35 -11.42
N PHE A 99 -21.22 2.46 -10.80
CA PHE A 99 -21.17 2.59 -9.34
C PHE A 99 -21.99 1.50 -8.62
N GLY A 100 -21.45 0.98 -7.53
CA GLY A 100 -22.07 -0.09 -6.72
C GLY A 100 -21.82 -1.50 -7.27
N MET A 101 -21.15 -1.64 -8.41
CA MET A 101 -20.76 -2.93 -8.98
C MET A 101 -19.71 -3.64 -8.09
N PRO A 102 -19.85 -4.95 -7.83
CA PRO A 102 -18.79 -5.72 -7.17
C PRO A 102 -17.57 -5.91 -8.07
N LEU A 103 -16.37 -5.75 -7.50
CA LEU A 103 -15.09 -6.01 -8.19
C LEU A 103 -14.66 -7.48 -8.08
N GLY A 104 -15.56 -8.36 -7.65
CA GLY A 104 -15.36 -9.81 -7.67
C GLY A 104 -14.53 -10.36 -6.51
N THR A 105 -14.02 -9.51 -5.61
CA THR A 105 -13.20 -9.91 -4.46
C THR A 105 -13.83 -9.45 -3.14
N THR A 106 -13.76 -10.29 -2.12
CA THR A 106 -14.09 -9.97 -0.72
C THR A 106 -12.88 -10.21 0.17
N LEU A 107 -12.49 -9.21 0.96
CA LEU A 107 -11.49 -9.37 2.01
C LEU A 107 -12.15 -9.96 3.25
N ARG A 108 -11.77 -11.18 3.62
CA ARG A 108 -12.17 -11.85 4.85
C ARG A 108 -11.11 -11.64 5.91
N VAL A 109 -11.49 -11.05 7.04
CA VAL A 109 -10.57 -10.70 8.12
C VAL A 109 -10.81 -11.61 9.31
N ARG A 110 -9.74 -12.19 9.82
CA ARG A 110 -9.72 -12.94 11.08
C ARG A 110 -8.60 -12.41 11.94
N GLN A 111 -8.95 -11.69 12.99
CA GLN A 111 -7.94 -11.07 13.85
C GLN A 111 -8.18 -11.45 15.31
N THR A 112 -7.10 -11.86 15.98
CA THR A 112 -7.09 -12.07 17.42
C THR A 112 -6.06 -11.15 18.04
N ARG A 113 -6.55 -10.16 18.78
CA ARG A 113 -5.76 -9.30 19.65
C ARG A 113 -5.91 -9.75 21.09
N ARG A 114 -5.18 -9.14 22.01
CA ARG A 114 -5.31 -9.45 23.44
C ARG A 114 -5.38 -8.17 24.27
N TYR A 115 -6.15 -8.23 25.35
CA TYR A 115 -6.26 -7.15 26.33
C TYR A 115 -6.22 -7.73 27.75
N GLY A 116 -5.61 -6.98 28.66
CA GLY A 116 -5.42 -7.34 30.06
C GLY A 116 -4.76 -6.19 30.80
N GLN A 117 -4.86 -6.19 32.12
CA GLN A 117 -4.23 -5.18 32.95
C GLN A 117 -3.82 -5.78 34.29
N ARG A 118 -2.53 -5.67 34.61
CA ARG A 118 -1.96 -6.14 35.87
C ARG A 118 -1.05 -5.06 36.46
N LEU A 119 -0.97 -5.01 37.78
CA LEU A 119 -0.14 -4.06 38.51
C LEU A 119 0.84 -4.80 39.42
N LEU A 120 2.11 -4.39 39.37
CA LEU A 120 3.17 -4.95 40.22
C LEU A 120 2.89 -4.66 41.71
N ARG A 121 3.15 -5.65 42.56
CA ARG A 121 3.11 -5.53 44.02
C ARG A 121 4.46 -5.90 44.62
N VAL A 122 4.97 -5.04 45.50
CA VAL A 122 6.26 -5.20 46.17
C VAL A 122 6.08 -5.06 47.68
N GLU A 123 6.53 -6.05 48.41
CA GLU A 123 6.63 -6.02 49.87
C GLU A 123 8.03 -5.58 50.27
N THR A 124 8.10 -4.71 51.26
CA THR A 124 9.34 -4.14 51.77
C THR A 124 9.47 -4.46 53.25
N THR A 125 10.57 -5.09 53.65
CA THR A 125 10.89 -5.32 55.06
C THR A 125 12.05 -4.43 55.45
N ARG A 126 11.87 -3.55 56.45
CA ARG A 126 12.87 -2.60 56.92
C ARG A 126 13.45 -3.06 58.25
N HIS A 127 14.76 -3.14 58.34
CA HIS A 127 15.46 -3.47 59.58
C HIS A 127 15.95 -2.19 60.24
N LEU A 128 15.35 -1.86 61.38
CA LEU A 128 15.64 -0.68 62.19
C LEU A 128 16.45 -1.11 63.41
N VAL A 129 17.66 -0.57 63.56
CA VAL A 129 18.58 -0.92 64.65
C VAL A 129 18.78 0.30 65.55
N TRP A 130 18.67 0.09 66.85
CA TRP A 130 18.90 1.13 67.86
C TRP A 130 20.34 1.67 67.77
N ASN A 131 20.49 2.99 67.71
CA ASN A 131 21.77 3.67 67.81
C ASN A 131 21.86 4.40 69.15
N GLU A 132 22.73 3.90 70.05
CA GLU A 132 22.96 4.48 71.37
C GLU A 132 23.52 5.91 71.33
N THR A 133 24.25 6.28 70.28
CA THR A 133 24.85 7.62 70.16
C THR A 133 23.83 8.68 69.76
N GLU A 134 22.88 8.30 68.91
CA GLU A 134 21.84 9.20 68.40
C GLU A 134 20.53 9.08 69.18
N HIS A 135 20.46 8.11 70.10
CA HIS A 135 19.25 7.71 70.82
C HIS A 135 18.04 7.56 69.89
N ALA A 136 18.25 6.91 68.74
CA ALA A 136 17.25 6.76 67.69
C ALA A 136 17.43 5.43 66.93
N TYR A 137 16.33 4.93 66.37
CA TYR A 137 16.36 3.79 65.46
C TYR A 137 16.84 4.22 64.07
N LEU A 138 17.94 3.63 63.61
CA LEU A 138 18.47 3.84 62.28
C LEU A 138 18.17 2.65 61.37
N ARG A 139 17.81 2.93 60.11
CA ARG A 139 17.64 1.89 59.10
C ARG A 139 18.99 1.30 58.73
N ARG A 140 19.15 -0.02 58.94
CA ARG A 140 20.38 -0.76 58.62
C ARG A 140 20.22 -1.79 57.49
N GLY A 141 18.99 -2.22 57.20
CA GLY A 141 18.71 -3.14 56.10
C GLY A 141 17.33 -2.91 55.50
N ILE A 142 17.18 -3.26 54.23
CA ILE A 142 15.89 -3.28 53.54
C ILE A 142 15.85 -4.49 52.61
N GLU A 143 14.81 -5.30 52.73
CA GLU A 143 14.55 -6.43 51.85
C GLU A 143 13.33 -6.14 51.02
N PHE A 144 13.33 -6.61 49.76
CA PHE A 144 12.20 -6.45 48.86
C PHE A 144 11.77 -7.82 48.32
N THR A 145 10.47 -8.08 48.34
CA THR A 145 9.87 -9.30 47.80
C THR A 145 8.76 -8.94 46.83
N ILE A 146 8.80 -9.51 45.61
CA ILE A 146 7.71 -9.36 44.66
C ILE A 146 6.56 -10.28 45.09
N ALA A 147 5.40 -9.70 45.33
CA ALA A 147 4.16 -10.46 45.55
C ALA A 147 3.45 -10.72 44.22
N ASP A 148 2.48 -11.63 44.21
CA ASP A 148 1.63 -11.86 43.04
C ASP A 148 1.07 -10.53 42.51
N PRO A 149 1.09 -10.25 41.21
CA PRO A 149 0.57 -8.98 40.69
C PRO A 149 -0.94 -8.84 40.97
N LEU A 150 -1.39 -7.60 41.19
CA LEU A 150 -2.82 -7.31 41.26
C LEU A 150 -3.39 -7.36 39.83
N VAL A 151 -4.24 -8.35 39.56
CA VAL A 151 -4.97 -8.46 38.29
C VAL A 151 -6.15 -7.48 38.33
N LEU A 152 -6.06 -6.41 37.55
CA LEU A 152 -7.11 -5.40 37.40
C LEU A 152 -8.10 -5.81 36.30
N VAL A 153 -7.56 -6.35 35.20
CA VAL A 153 -8.34 -6.97 34.12
C VAL A 153 -7.65 -8.28 33.74
N PRO A 154 -8.33 -9.44 33.88
CA PRO A 154 -7.81 -10.70 33.37
C PRO A 154 -7.46 -10.61 31.90
N GLU A 155 -6.38 -11.26 31.48
CA GLU A 155 -6.03 -11.32 30.07
C GLU A 155 -7.10 -12.09 29.29
N GLN A 156 -7.57 -11.51 28.20
CA GLN A 156 -8.61 -12.07 27.35
C GLN A 156 -8.35 -11.77 25.86
N PRO A 157 -8.76 -12.67 24.96
CA PRO A 157 -8.69 -12.42 23.53
C PRO A 157 -9.75 -11.39 23.11
N VAL A 158 -9.37 -10.52 22.19
CA VAL A 158 -10.25 -9.56 21.50
C VAL A 158 -10.29 -9.98 20.04
N THR A 159 -11.37 -10.67 19.67
CA THR A 159 -11.50 -11.29 18.34
C THR A 159 -12.33 -10.43 17.41
N TYR A 160 -11.87 -10.32 16.16
CA TYR A 160 -12.60 -9.73 15.05
C TYR A 160 -12.73 -10.75 13.93
N ALA A 161 -13.95 -10.84 13.39
CA ALA A 161 -14.25 -11.60 12.19
C ALA A 161 -15.28 -10.82 11.38
N PHE A 162 -14.88 -10.36 10.21
CA PHE A 162 -15.74 -9.59 9.31
C PHE A 162 -15.28 -9.75 7.87
N ASP A 163 -16.20 -9.50 6.94
CA ASP A 163 -15.97 -9.53 5.52
C ASP A 163 -16.14 -8.11 4.96
N VAL A 164 -15.21 -7.68 4.11
CA VAL A 164 -15.25 -6.40 3.38
C VAL A 164 -15.42 -6.71 1.89
N PRO A 165 -16.65 -6.60 1.35
CA PRO A 165 -16.86 -6.75 -0.09
C PRO A 165 -16.23 -5.57 -0.82
N ILE A 166 -15.43 -5.83 -1.85
CA ILE A 166 -14.84 -4.78 -2.66
C ILE A 166 -15.80 -4.44 -3.81
N THR A 167 -16.37 -3.25 -3.73
CA THR A 167 -17.33 -2.68 -4.67
C THR A 167 -16.88 -1.32 -5.19
N LEU A 168 -17.27 -0.95 -6.41
CA LEU A 168 -17.05 0.37 -7.00
C LEU A 168 -18.00 1.41 -6.40
N GLU A 169 -17.96 1.56 -5.07
CA GLU A 169 -18.82 2.50 -4.34
C GLU A 169 -18.40 3.94 -4.59
N ARG A 170 -19.34 4.80 -4.96
CA ARG A 170 -19.08 6.22 -5.22
C ARG A 170 -18.34 6.91 -4.05
N ALA A 171 -18.73 6.64 -2.80
CA ALA A 171 -18.13 7.29 -1.63
C ALA A 171 -16.67 6.88 -1.35
N LYS A 172 -16.20 5.77 -1.95
CA LYS A 172 -14.84 5.23 -1.78
C LYS A 172 -13.92 5.52 -2.95
N GLY A 173 -14.40 6.18 -4.00
CA GLY A 173 -13.59 6.55 -5.16
C GLY A 173 -12.87 7.87 -4.94
N ILE A 174 -11.57 7.96 -5.22
CA ILE A 174 -10.75 9.17 -4.93
C ILE A 174 -11.34 10.45 -5.55
N LEU A 175 -11.86 10.37 -6.77
CA LEU A 175 -12.44 11.52 -7.49
C LEU A 175 -13.88 11.86 -7.08
N PHE A 176 -14.51 11.05 -6.22
CA PHE A 176 -15.96 11.08 -5.98
C PHE A 176 -16.33 11.21 -4.51
N GLY A 177 -15.53 10.61 -3.62
CA GLY A 177 -15.71 10.63 -2.18
C GLY A 177 -14.80 11.65 -1.49
N ALA A 178 -14.82 11.62 -0.17
CA ALA A 178 -13.90 12.39 0.65
C ALA A 178 -13.35 11.49 1.77
N PRO A 179 -12.04 11.59 2.10
CA PRO A 179 -11.47 10.85 3.21
C PRO A 179 -12.06 11.33 4.55
N PRO A 180 -12.03 10.50 5.61
CA PRO A 180 -11.46 9.14 5.63
C PRO A 180 -12.34 8.12 4.91
N TYR A 181 -11.70 7.23 4.14
CA TYR A 181 -12.40 6.12 3.48
C TYR A 181 -12.46 4.92 4.40
N ALA A 182 -13.68 4.41 4.64
CA ALA A 182 -13.91 3.20 5.42
C ALA A 182 -13.48 1.96 4.64
N ASP A 183 -12.68 1.10 5.27
CA ASP A 183 -12.13 -0.17 4.77
C ASP A 183 -11.15 -0.09 3.59
N TYR A 184 -11.53 0.62 2.52
CA TYR A 184 -10.73 0.75 1.30
C TYR A 184 -11.10 2.00 0.53
N PHE A 185 -10.23 2.41 -0.38
CA PHE A 185 -10.55 3.33 -1.47
C PHE A 185 -10.16 2.74 -2.82
N TRP A 186 -10.70 3.31 -3.89
CA TRP A 186 -10.36 2.93 -5.25
C TRP A 186 -10.13 4.14 -6.14
N ASP A 187 -9.39 3.94 -7.22
CA ASP A 187 -9.19 4.93 -8.27
C ASP A 187 -9.23 4.30 -9.66
N ILE A 188 -9.51 5.11 -10.67
CA ILE A 188 -9.49 4.70 -12.07
C ILE A 188 -8.14 5.08 -12.64
N PHE A 189 -7.31 4.07 -12.79
CA PHE A 189 -5.94 4.22 -13.27
C PHE A 189 -5.90 4.42 -14.78
N ASP A 190 -6.73 3.68 -15.52
CA ASP A 190 -6.84 3.86 -16.96
C ASP A 190 -8.24 3.54 -17.49
N ILE A 191 -8.55 4.05 -18.68
CA ILE A 191 -9.74 3.74 -19.45
C ILE A 191 -9.36 3.38 -20.88
N GLY A 192 -10.20 2.66 -21.61
CA GLY A 192 -9.95 2.44 -23.03
C GLY A 192 -11.05 1.67 -23.71
N ALA A 193 -10.77 1.22 -24.91
CA ALA A 193 -11.67 0.38 -25.67
C ALA A 193 -10.90 -0.68 -26.44
N ASP A 194 -11.40 -1.90 -26.40
CA ASP A 194 -10.86 -2.99 -27.21
C ASP A 194 -11.16 -2.78 -28.71
N ARG A 195 -10.68 -3.69 -29.56
CA ARG A 195 -10.88 -3.61 -31.02
C ARG A 195 -12.34 -3.60 -31.46
N SER A 196 -13.25 -4.17 -30.67
CA SER A 196 -14.69 -4.18 -30.94
C SER A 196 -15.37 -2.87 -30.50
N GLY A 197 -14.66 -2.00 -29.77
CA GLY A 197 -15.20 -0.82 -29.12
C GLY A 197 -15.85 -1.10 -27.76
N ARG A 198 -15.59 -2.27 -27.14
CA ARG A 198 -16.00 -2.55 -25.76
C ARG A 198 -15.25 -1.63 -24.82
N LEU A 199 -15.96 -0.90 -23.97
CA LEU A 199 -15.39 0.10 -23.07
C LEU A 199 -14.85 -0.58 -21.81
N LEU A 200 -13.60 -0.30 -21.47
CA LEU A 200 -12.89 -0.91 -20.36
C LEU A 200 -12.35 0.16 -19.39
N ALA A 201 -12.28 -0.17 -18.12
CA ALA A 201 -11.54 0.61 -17.12
C ALA A 201 -10.65 -0.29 -16.27
N LEU A 202 -9.47 0.21 -15.95
CA LEU A 202 -8.54 -0.39 -15.01
C LEU A 202 -8.66 0.35 -13.68
N VAL A 203 -9.03 -0.39 -12.65
CA VAL A 203 -9.30 0.11 -11.30
C VAL A 203 -8.23 -0.43 -10.35
N ILE A 204 -7.69 0.46 -9.52
CA ILE A 204 -6.81 0.12 -8.41
C ILE A 204 -7.57 0.26 -7.09
N VAL A 205 -7.34 -0.64 -6.15
CA VAL A 205 -7.94 -0.63 -4.81
C VAL A 205 -6.84 -0.73 -3.76
N SER A 206 -6.96 0.06 -2.70
CA SER A 206 -6.05 0.06 -1.55
C SER A 206 -6.83 -0.02 -0.25
N LEU A 207 -6.31 -0.78 0.71
CA LEU A 207 -6.91 -0.90 2.04
C LEU A 207 -6.62 0.35 2.89
N THR A 208 -7.53 0.69 3.79
CA THR A 208 -7.37 1.80 4.74
C THR A 208 -7.48 1.31 6.18
N GLU A 209 -8.45 1.79 6.94
CA GLU A 209 -8.75 1.37 8.30
C GLU A 209 -10.07 0.60 8.29
N PRO A 210 -10.18 -0.50 9.05
CA PRO A 210 -11.43 -1.22 9.12
C PRO A 210 -12.56 -0.35 9.69
N SER A 211 -13.75 -0.46 9.10
CA SER A 211 -14.95 0.25 9.54
C SER A 211 -15.59 -0.35 10.80
N VAL A 212 -15.15 -1.54 11.20
CA VAL A 212 -15.65 -2.24 12.39
C VAL A 212 -15.21 -1.50 13.65
N PRO A 213 -16.14 -1.14 14.56
CA PRO A 213 -15.82 -0.41 15.78
C PRO A 213 -14.81 -1.14 16.67
N ALA A 214 -13.93 -0.35 17.31
CA ALA A 214 -13.05 -0.86 18.35
C ALA A 214 -13.84 -1.44 19.52
N GLN A 215 -13.33 -2.52 20.11
CA GLN A 215 -13.85 -3.02 21.38
C GLN A 215 -13.22 -2.21 22.50
N THR A 216 -14.04 -1.75 23.44
CA THR A 216 -13.61 -0.88 24.53
C THR A 216 -13.51 -1.67 25.83
N PHE A 217 -12.45 -1.40 26.57
CA PHE A 217 -12.19 -2.05 27.86
C PHE A 217 -11.87 -1.00 28.92
N PRO A 218 -12.24 -1.24 30.19
CA PRO A 218 -11.86 -0.35 31.27
C PRO A 218 -10.35 -0.37 31.48
N VAL A 219 -9.79 0.81 31.73
CA VAL A 219 -8.43 0.99 32.24
C VAL A 219 -8.56 1.41 33.69
N TYR A 220 -8.06 0.60 34.60
CA TYR A 220 -8.10 0.86 36.03
C TYR A 220 -6.84 1.60 36.49
N ASN A 221 -7.02 2.55 37.40
CA ASN A 221 -5.95 3.03 38.27
C ASN A 221 -6.21 2.57 39.70
N VAL A 222 -5.24 2.78 40.60
CA VAL A 222 -5.38 2.44 42.02
C VAL A 222 -5.26 3.70 42.88
N SER A 223 -6.13 3.81 43.88
CA SER A 223 -6.11 4.84 44.92
C SER A 223 -6.00 4.21 46.31
N SER A 224 -5.93 5.02 47.37
CA SER A 224 -6.02 4.55 48.76
C SER A 224 -7.34 3.82 49.09
N ALA A 225 -8.41 4.04 48.32
CA ALA A 225 -9.69 3.36 48.45
C ALA A 225 -9.80 2.05 47.64
N GLY A 226 -8.77 1.72 46.84
CA GLY A 226 -8.75 0.58 45.93
C GLY A 226 -8.75 0.96 44.45
N PRO A 227 -8.88 -0.02 43.54
CA PRO A 227 -8.90 0.20 42.10
C PRO A 227 -10.17 0.93 41.66
N TYR A 228 -10.04 1.86 40.72
CA TYR A 228 -11.15 2.60 40.12
C TYR A 228 -10.92 2.74 38.61
N VAL A 229 -12.00 2.85 37.83
CA VAL A 229 -11.91 3.05 36.38
C VAL A 229 -11.40 4.47 36.13
N HIS A 230 -10.24 4.57 35.50
CA HIS A 230 -9.61 5.85 35.15
C HIS A 230 -10.03 6.31 33.75
N SER A 231 -10.04 5.39 32.80
CA SER A 231 -10.36 5.66 31.40
C SER A 231 -10.81 4.37 30.69
N THR A 232 -11.01 4.46 29.38
CA THR A 232 -11.30 3.31 28.51
C THR A 232 -10.23 3.17 27.45
N ALA A 233 -9.71 1.96 27.27
CA ALA A 233 -8.83 1.61 26.15
C ALA A 233 -9.69 1.10 24.99
N ALA A 234 -9.45 1.62 23.79
CA ALA A 234 -10.00 1.08 22.56
C ALA A 234 -8.98 0.13 21.94
N VAL A 235 -9.39 -1.11 21.68
CA VAL A 235 -8.59 -2.08 20.92
C VAL A 235 -9.25 -2.17 19.56
N PRO A 236 -8.77 -1.49 18.50
CA PRO A 236 -9.36 -1.59 17.17
C PRO A 236 -8.86 -2.83 16.41
N PRO A 237 -9.63 -3.34 15.44
CA PRO A 237 -9.05 -4.14 14.36
C PRO A 237 -8.11 -3.29 13.51
N VAL A 238 -7.16 -3.91 12.81
CA VAL A 238 -6.22 -3.20 11.92
C VAL A 238 -5.95 -3.97 10.64
N PHE A 239 -5.69 -3.25 9.55
CA PHE A 239 -5.05 -3.80 8.36
C PHE A 239 -3.53 -3.59 8.43
N PRO A 240 -2.72 -4.50 7.87
CA PRO A 240 -1.29 -4.26 7.73
C PRO A 240 -1.06 -3.05 6.81
N SER A 241 -0.04 -2.25 7.10
CA SER A 241 0.31 -1.07 6.30
C SER A 241 0.93 -1.40 4.94
N SER A 242 1.09 -2.69 4.62
CA SER A 242 1.58 -3.17 3.32
C SER A 242 1.08 -4.60 3.09
N PRO A 243 0.82 -5.01 1.84
CA PRO A 243 0.94 -4.20 0.62
C PRO A 243 -0.14 -3.10 0.55
N ASN A 244 0.24 -1.90 0.08
CA ASN A 244 -0.70 -0.78 -0.01
C ASN A 244 -1.75 -1.02 -1.11
N THR A 245 -1.30 -1.53 -2.25
CA THR A 245 -2.18 -1.95 -3.34
C THR A 245 -2.77 -3.32 -3.04
N PHE A 246 -4.09 -3.38 -2.86
CA PHE A 246 -4.83 -4.59 -2.56
C PHE A 246 -5.25 -5.37 -3.81
N LEU A 247 -5.70 -4.65 -4.84
CA LEU A 247 -6.29 -5.24 -6.02
C LEU A 247 -6.16 -4.31 -7.23
N TRP A 248 -5.78 -4.89 -8.36
CA TRP A 248 -6.04 -4.36 -9.70
C TRP A 248 -7.17 -5.15 -10.37
N ALA A 249 -8.17 -4.44 -10.89
CA ALA A 249 -9.31 -5.02 -11.60
C ALA A 249 -9.52 -4.34 -12.96
N LEU A 250 -9.66 -5.14 -14.02
CA LEU A 250 -10.11 -4.69 -15.33
C LEU A 250 -11.62 -4.93 -15.42
N ILE A 251 -12.40 -3.89 -15.69
CA ILE A 251 -13.87 -3.95 -15.76
C ILE A 251 -14.39 -3.56 -17.14
N ASP A 252 -15.48 -4.20 -17.57
CA ASP A 252 -16.30 -3.77 -18.70
C ASP A 252 -17.34 -2.76 -18.21
N LEU A 253 -17.22 -1.53 -18.70
CA LEU A 253 -18.08 -0.41 -18.30
C LEU A 253 -19.50 -0.55 -18.85
N GLY A 254 -19.66 -1.16 -20.03
CA GLY A 254 -20.97 -1.33 -20.67
C GLY A 254 -21.79 -2.44 -20.02
N GLN A 255 -21.12 -3.52 -19.59
CA GLN A 255 -21.79 -4.65 -18.94
C GLN A 255 -21.85 -4.52 -17.40
N GLY A 256 -20.99 -3.70 -16.80
CA GLY A 256 -20.83 -3.68 -15.35
C GLY A 256 -20.31 -5.02 -14.83
N ALA A 257 -19.27 -5.56 -15.47
CA ALA A 257 -18.72 -6.88 -15.18
C ALA A 257 -17.19 -6.85 -15.05
N VAL A 258 -16.65 -7.67 -14.16
CA VAL A 258 -15.20 -7.82 -14.01
C VAL A 258 -14.69 -8.70 -15.14
N VAL A 259 -13.73 -8.18 -15.90
CA VAL A 259 -13.03 -8.92 -16.98
C VAL A 259 -11.84 -9.68 -16.41
N ALA A 260 -11.11 -9.05 -15.48
CA ALA A 260 -9.96 -9.67 -14.81
C ALA A 260 -9.74 -9.03 -13.43
N SER A 261 -9.24 -9.84 -12.49
CA SER A 261 -8.87 -9.43 -11.13
C SER A 261 -7.54 -10.05 -10.77
N THR A 262 -6.62 -9.27 -10.22
CA THR A 262 -5.31 -9.76 -9.76
C THR A 262 -5.41 -10.54 -8.45
N ALA A 263 -6.55 -10.50 -7.75
CA ALA A 263 -6.80 -11.26 -6.54
C ALA A 263 -7.88 -12.35 -6.76
N GLU A 264 -7.86 -13.37 -5.90
CA GLU A 264 -8.91 -14.38 -5.86
C GLU A 264 -10.26 -13.80 -5.38
N PRO A 265 -11.39 -14.51 -5.58
CA PRO A 265 -12.69 -14.04 -5.13
C PRO A 265 -12.81 -13.82 -3.62
N VAL A 266 -12.01 -14.57 -2.83
CA VAL A 266 -11.92 -14.39 -1.38
C VAL A 266 -10.45 -14.29 -1.00
N VAL A 267 -10.08 -13.15 -0.42
CA VAL A 267 -8.76 -12.93 0.15
C VAL A 267 -8.90 -13.05 1.67
N THR A 268 -8.14 -13.94 2.31
CA THR A 268 -8.20 -14.12 3.76
C THR A 268 -6.97 -13.48 4.42
N LEU A 269 -7.21 -12.44 5.21
CA LEU A 269 -6.22 -11.80 6.07
C LEU A 269 -6.38 -12.36 7.49
N THR A 270 -5.36 -13.07 7.98
CA THR A 270 -5.31 -13.53 9.37
C THR A 270 -4.21 -12.81 10.13
N LEU A 271 -4.56 -12.20 11.27
CA LEU A 271 -3.59 -11.60 12.20
C LEU A 271 -3.79 -12.17 13.61
N ALA A 272 -2.71 -12.65 14.24
CA ALA A 272 -2.73 -13.02 15.65
C ALA A 272 -1.55 -12.38 16.41
N GLU A 273 -1.88 -11.71 17.52
CA GLU A 273 -0.88 -11.20 18.45
C GLU A 273 -0.22 -12.34 19.23
N ALA A 274 1.10 -12.22 19.44
CA ALA A 274 1.92 -13.23 20.09
C ALA A 274 1.43 -13.56 21.52
N THR A 275 1.14 -12.53 22.32
CA THR A 275 0.54 -12.60 23.67
C THR A 275 0.11 -11.22 24.17
N GLY A 276 -0.60 -11.20 25.31
CA GLY A 276 -1.35 -10.05 25.82
C GLY A 276 -0.51 -8.85 26.25
N PRO A 277 -1.17 -7.72 26.55
CA PRO A 277 -0.45 -6.54 27.00
C PRO A 277 0.37 -6.89 28.23
N GLU A 278 1.55 -6.25 28.33
CA GLU A 278 2.41 -6.30 29.49
C GLU A 278 1.58 -6.13 30.78
N PRO A 279 2.02 -6.62 31.95
CA PRO A 279 1.59 -5.96 33.17
C PRO A 279 1.80 -4.46 32.95
N GLY A 280 0.73 -3.67 33.05
CA GLY A 280 0.85 -2.23 33.04
C GLY A 280 1.69 -1.85 34.26
N LEU A 281 3.01 -1.75 34.08
CA LEU A 281 3.91 -1.12 35.04
C LEU A 281 3.64 0.39 35.10
N SER A 282 2.70 0.87 34.31
CA SER A 282 2.15 2.21 34.27
C SER A 282 0.70 2.24 34.74
N VAL A 283 0.49 2.29 36.06
CA VAL A 283 -0.61 3.15 36.56
C VAL A 283 -0.14 4.56 36.28
N TYR A 284 -0.72 5.20 35.26
CA TYR A 284 -0.52 6.62 35.05
C TYR A 284 -1.21 7.36 36.19
N LEU A 285 -0.42 7.99 37.06
CA LEU A 285 -0.96 9.06 37.88
C LEU A 285 -1.59 10.13 36.97
N PRO A 286 -2.54 10.96 37.45
CA PRO A 286 -3.02 12.12 36.71
C PRO A 286 -1.92 13.08 36.23
N ASP A 287 -0.69 12.95 36.77
CA ASP A 287 0.51 13.69 36.37
C ASP A 287 1.42 12.96 35.35
N GLY A 288 1.00 11.80 34.82
CA GLY A 288 1.68 11.05 33.76
C GLY A 288 2.79 10.09 34.20
N ARG A 289 2.97 9.83 35.50
CA ARG A 289 4.06 8.98 36.04
C ARG A 289 3.64 7.52 36.27
N SER A 290 4.56 6.57 36.09
CA SER A 290 4.41 5.11 36.30
C SER A 290 4.90 4.61 37.67
N GLY A 291 4.44 3.43 38.12
CA GLY A 291 4.76 2.91 39.45
C GLY A 291 4.10 1.56 39.79
N PHE A 292 4.20 1.16 41.06
CA PHE A 292 3.78 -0.13 41.61
C PHE A 292 3.09 0.05 42.97
N LEU A 293 2.47 -1.01 43.51
CA LEU A 293 1.96 -0.99 44.88
C LEU A 293 3.03 -1.53 45.84
N GLY A 294 3.41 -0.70 46.82
CA GLY A 294 4.32 -1.05 47.90
C GLY A 294 3.59 -1.31 49.21
N ARG A 295 4.11 -2.22 50.03
CA ARG A 295 3.65 -2.46 51.40
C ARG A 295 4.84 -2.69 52.32
N ASP A 296 4.96 -1.87 53.37
CA ASP A 296 6.10 -1.90 54.28
C ASP A 296 5.80 -2.68 55.58
N THR A 297 6.82 -3.38 56.08
CA THR A 297 6.91 -3.97 57.42
C THR A 297 8.23 -3.51 58.05
N SER A 298 8.24 -3.13 59.32
CA SER A 298 9.45 -2.75 60.06
C SER A 298 9.74 -3.76 61.15
N ILE A 299 11.01 -4.17 61.29
CA ILE A 299 11.50 -5.04 62.35
C ILE A 299 12.55 -4.26 63.15
N TYR A 300 12.33 -4.16 64.46
CA TYR A 300 13.18 -3.42 65.38
C TYR A 300 14.19 -4.32 66.08
N HIS A 301 15.45 -3.86 66.17
CA HIS A 301 16.57 -4.57 66.78
C HIS A 301 17.29 -3.66 67.79
N GLY A 302 17.46 -4.15 69.02
CA GLY A 302 17.99 -3.39 70.16
C GLY A 302 17.08 -2.26 70.65
N GLY A 303 17.48 -1.57 71.72
CA GLY A 303 16.71 -0.49 72.32
C GLY A 303 15.45 -0.97 73.07
N ASP A 304 14.47 -0.07 73.22
CA ASP A 304 13.23 -0.30 73.96
C ASP A 304 12.16 -1.09 73.19
N ARG A 305 12.26 -1.13 71.85
CA ARG A 305 11.37 -1.87 70.94
C ARG A 305 12.01 -3.14 70.35
N ASP A 306 13.04 -3.69 71.00
CA ASP A 306 13.74 -4.88 70.47
C ASP A 306 12.79 -6.06 70.20
N GLY A 307 12.89 -6.65 69.01
CA GLY A 307 12.05 -7.76 68.56
C GLY A 307 10.63 -7.36 68.13
N GLU A 308 10.25 -6.09 68.22
CA GLU A 308 8.96 -5.60 67.75
C GLU A 308 8.87 -5.65 66.22
N VAL A 309 7.70 -6.05 65.71
CA VAL A 309 7.37 -6.03 64.29
C VAL A 309 6.17 -5.10 64.09
N GLU A 310 6.37 -4.04 63.31
CA GLU A 310 5.33 -3.08 62.96
C GLU A 310 4.92 -3.27 61.49
N GLY A 311 3.65 -3.59 61.25
CA GLY A 311 3.09 -3.84 59.92
C GLY A 311 2.62 -5.30 59.72
N PRO A 312 2.39 -5.73 58.46
CA PRO A 312 2.50 -4.93 57.26
C PRO A 312 1.45 -3.81 57.22
N GLY A 313 1.84 -2.63 56.72
CA GLY A 313 0.93 -1.52 56.47
C GLY A 313 -0.09 -1.79 55.36
N ALA A 314 -0.85 -0.77 54.95
CA ALA A 314 -1.71 -0.88 53.77
C ALA A 314 -0.88 -0.82 52.46
N TRP A 315 -1.40 -1.44 51.40
CA TRP A 315 -0.85 -1.24 50.05
C TRP A 315 -0.97 0.22 49.65
N SER A 316 0.11 0.80 49.16
CA SER A 316 0.17 2.20 48.72
C SER A 316 0.96 2.34 47.43
N PHE A 317 0.66 3.36 46.63
CA PHE A 317 1.36 3.57 45.36
C PHE A 317 2.78 4.11 45.58
N ALA A 318 3.76 3.50 44.91
CA ALA A 318 5.15 3.90 44.90
C ALA A 318 5.64 4.08 43.45
N ARG A 319 6.55 5.03 43.24
CA ARG A 319 7.13 5.31 41.91
C ARG A 319 8.38 4.48 41.71
N PHE A 320 8.65 4.12 40.45
CA PHE A 320 9.96 3.59 40.08
C PHE A 320 11.05 4.65 40.24
N LEU A 321 12.21 4.21 40.70
CA LEU A 321 13.40 5.02 40.83
C LEU A 321 14.15 5.11 39.49
N PRO A 322 14.86 6.22 39.20
CA PRO A 322 15.69 6.31 38.01
C PRO A 322 16.82 5.27 38.06
N PRO A 323 17.21 4.70 36.90
CA PRO A 323 18.31 3.73 36.84
C PRO A 323 19.64 4.47 37.03
N SER A 324 20.22 4.46 38.23
CA SER A 324 21.46 5.21 38.48
C SER A 324 22.58 4.47 39.23
N THR A 325 22.42 3.21 39.62
CA THR A 325 23.46 2.47 40.39
C THR A 325 23.38 0.93 40.24
N THR A 326 24.40 0.24 40.75
CA THR A 326 24.59 -1.22 40.74
C THR A 326 23.33 -2.00 41.15
N LEU A 327 22.79 -2.83 40.25
CA LEU A 327 21.63 -3.69 40.51
C LEU A 327 22.11 -4.99 41.17
N LEU A 328 21.61 -5.30 42.37
CA LEU A 328 22.02 -6.50 43.10
C LEU A 328 21.01 -7.65 42.92
N THR A 329 19.72 -7.33 42.94
CA THR A 329 18.61 -8.29 42.75
C THR A 329 17.78 -7.86 41.56
N VAL A 330 17.73 -8.70 40.52
CA VAL A 330 16.89 -8.49 39.34
C VAL A 330 15.91 -9.66 39.25
N THR A 331 14.62 -9.37 39.36
CA THR A 331 13.59 -10.36 39.06
C THR A 331 13.23 -10.29 37.59
N GLU A 332 13.31 -11.40 36.89
CA GLU A 332 12.96 -11.48 35.47
C GLU A 332 11.46 -11.76 35.31
N MET A 333 10.81 -11.01 34.43
CA MET A 333 9.43 -11.20 34.01
C MET A 333 9.37 -11.26 32.48
N ARG A 334 8.53 -12.17 31.94
CA ARG A 334 8.41 -12.36 30.49
C ARG A 334 7.15 -11.74 29.90
N THR A 335 7.28 -10.97 28.82
CA THR A 335 6.16 -10.44 28.03
C THR A 335 6.51 -10.34 26.54
N ASP A 336 5.64 -10.83 25.64
CA ASP A 336 5.83 -10.70 24.19
C ASP A 336 4.76 -9.74 23.63
N SER A 337 5.11 -8.96 22.61
CA SER A 337 4.22 -7.95 22.01
C SER A 337 4.18 -8.07 20.49
N GLY A 338 3.17 -7.47 19.85
CA GLY A 338 3.07 -7.40 18.39
C GLY A 338 2.44 -8.63 17.71
N PHE A 339 2.35 -8.59 16.38
CA PHE A 339 1.74 -9.64 15.57
C PHE A 339 2.75 -10.75 15.28
N ARG A 340 2.46 -11.96 15.73
CA ARG A 340 3.30 -13.14 15.48
C ARG A 340 2.90 -13.88 14.22
N ASP A 341 1.60 -14.01 14.00
CA ASP A 341 1.07 -14.73 12.85
C ASP A 341 0.35 -13.74 11.95
N VAL A 342 0.92 -13.46 10.78
CA VAL A 342 0.32 -12.60 9.75
C VAL A 342 0.31 -13.36 8.43
N THR A 343 -0.88 -13.61 7.89
CA THR A 343 -1.06 -14.31 6.60
C THR A 343 -2.07 -13.58 5.73
N LEU A 344 -1.85 -13.64 4.43
CA LEU A 344 -2.71 -13.06 3.42
C LEU A 344 -2.84 -14.05 2.26
N GLU A 345 -3.90 -14.83 2.30
CA GLU A 345 -4.19 -15.90 1.34
C GLU A 345 -5.14 -15.40 0.26
N GLY A 346 -4.95 -15.82 -1.00
CA GLY A 346 -5.78 -15.39 -2.12
C GLY A 346 -5.51 -13.99 -2.68
N PHE A 347 -4.55 -13.25 -2.11
CA PHE A 347 -4.20 -11.89 -2.56
C PHE A 347 -3.73 -11.81 -4.01
N LEU A 348 -3.18 -12.90 -4.55
CA LEU A 348 -2.79 -13.01 -5.95
C LEU A 348 -3.52 -14.18 -6.58
N GLU A 349 -4.09 -13.95 -7.76
CA GLU A 349 -4.67 -14.99 -8.62
C GLU A 349 -3.61 -16.09 -8.87
N PRO A 350 -3.98 -17.38 -8.85
CA PRO A 350 -3.02 -18.49 -8.88
C PRO A 350 -1.95 -18.45 -9.98
N THR A 351 -2.30 -18.04 -11.20
CA THR A 351 -1.34 -18.01 -12.32
C THR A 351 -0.32 -16.91 -12.14
N LEU A 352 -0.77 -15.74 -11.67
CA LEU A 352 0.10 -14.62 -11.33
C LEU A 352 0.97 -14.95 -10.10
N ARG A 353 0.38 -15.57 -9.07
CA ARG A 353 1.09 -16.04 -7.87
C ARG A 353 2.21 -17.01 -8.23
N ALA A 354 1.95 -17.98 -9.11
CA ALA A 354 2.95 -18.94 -9.56
C ALA A 354 4.10 -18.27 -10.31
N ALA A 355 3.80 -17.40 -11.28
CA ALA A 355 4.82 -16.68 -12.05
C ALA A 355 5.70 -15.79 -11.15
N LEU A 356 5.11 -15.15 -10.14
CA LEU A 356 5.83 -14.35 -9.16
C LEU A 356 6.69 -15.22 -8.22
N ALA A 357 6.19 -16.39 -7.80
CA ALA A 357 6.97 -17.35 -7.02
C ALA A 357 8.20 -17.84 -7.80
N ASP A 358 8.00 -18.23 -9.06
CA ASP A 358 9.06 -18.72 -9.95
C ASP A 358 10.12 -17.65 -10.23
N ALA A 359 9.71 -16.37 -10.24
CA ALA A 359 10.60 -15.22 -10.32
C ALA A 359 11.34 -14.89 -9.00
N GLY A 360 11.08 -15.64 -7.93
CA GLY A 360 11.69 -15.46 -6.61
C GLY A 360 11.10 -14.30 -5.80
N SER A 361 9.92 -13.79 -6.18
CA SER A 361 9.26 -12.70 -5.46
C SER A 361 8.72 -13.17 -4.10
N ARG A 362 8.71 -12.27 -3.11
CA ARG A 362 8.15 -12.55 -1.79
C ARG A 362 6.61 -12.55 -1.83
N LEU A 363 5.99 -13.67 -1.43
CA LEU A 363 4.53 -13.85 -1.46
C LEU A 363 3.89 -13.95 -0.08
N HIS A 364 4.67 -13.77 0.98
CA HIS A 364 4.25 -13.94 2.36
C HIS A 364 4.84 -12.82 3.22
N PHE A 365 4.21 -12.56 4.35
CA PHE A 365 4.80 -11.72 5.38
C PHE A 365 5.99 -12.43 6.03
N GLU A 366 7.03 -11.68 6.32
CA GLU A 366 8.08 -12.08 7.25
C GLU A 366 7.86 -11.35 8.56
N VAL A 367 7.76 -12.12 9.64
CA VAL A 367 7.63 -11.61 11.00
C VAL A 367 8.90 -12.00 11.76
N THR A 368 9.56 -11.02 12.34
CA THR A 368 10.76 -11.23 13.13
C THR A 368 10.49 -10.88 14.58
N GLY A 369 10.92 -11.77 15.48
CA GLY A 369 10.92 -11.51 16.91
C GLY A 369 12.24 -10.89 17.36
N THR A 370 12.20 -9.66 17.86
CA THR A 370 13.38 -8.99 18.45
C THR A 370 13.31 -9.08 19.97
N PRO A 371 14.35 -9.60 20.65
CA PRO A 371 14.41 -9.57 22.10
C PRO A 371 14.37 -8.13 22.63
N THR A 372 13.42 -7.83 23.49
CA THR A 372 13.30 -6.53 24.17
C THR A 372 13.47 -6.74 25.67
N SER A 373 13.99 -5.73 26.36
CA SER A 373 14.16 -5.77 27.81
C SER A 373 14.14 -4.36 28.40
N HIS A 374 13.27 -4.14 29.37
CA HIS A 374 13.18 -2.90 30.15
C HIS A 374 13.40 -3.21 31.62
N THR A 375 14.12 -2.34 32.33
CA THR A 375 14.39 -2.51 33.77
C THR A 375 13.74 -1.41 34.58
N TYR A 376 12.96 -1.79 35.59
CA TYR A 376 12.27 -0.89 36.50
C TYR A 376 12.79 -1.07 37.92
N VAL A 377 13.39 -0.03 38.49
CA VAL A 377 13.95 -0.06 39.84
C VAL A 377 12.86 0.27 40.85
N TYR A 378 12.50 -0.68 41.72
CA TYR A 378 11.43 -0.49 42.71
C TYR A 378 11.94 -0.18 44.12
N GLY A 379 13.25 -0.30 44.37
CA GLY A 379 13.79 0.06 45.68
C GLY A 379 15.32 0.00 45.73
N CYS A 380 15.90 0.78 46.64
CA CYS A 380 17.34 0.79 46.90
C CYS A 380 17.62 0.86 48.41
N GLU A 381 18.73 0.25 48.82
CA GLU A 381 19.33 0.49 50.12
C GLU A 381 19.75 1.96 50.23
N THR A 382 19.52 2.55 51.40
CA THR A 382 19.49 4.01 51.55
C THR A 382 20.73 4.57 52.24
N PHE A 383 21.87 3.89 52.08
CA PHE A 383 23.17 4.47 52.40
C PHE A 383 23.54 5.48 51.30
N PHE A 384 24.27 6.55 51.63
CA PHE A 384 24.71 7.53 50.63
C PHE A 384 26.21 7.34 50.36
N PRO A 385 26.62 7.02 49.11
CA PRO A 385 25.77 6.77 47.94
C PRO A 385 25.04 5.41 48.00
N PRO A 386 23.86 5.27 47.36
CA PRO A 386 23.11 4.01 47.36
C PRO A 386 23.92 2.93 46.64
N THR A 387 24.23 1.85 47.34
CA THR A 387 25.10 0.79 46.81
C THR A 387 24.34 -0.35 46.16
N ASN A 388 23.11 -0.64 46.60
CA ASN A 388 22.36 -1.83 46.21
C ASN A 388 20.91 -1.48 45.85
N CYS A 389 20.48 -1.78 44.63
CA CYS A 389 19.11 -1.60 44.18
C CYS A 389 18.47 -2.92 43.73
N SER A 390 17.16 -3.04 43.97
CA SER A 390 16.30 -4.12 43.50
C SER A 390 15.42 -3.65 42.34
N ALA A 391 15.35 -4.48 41.31
CA ALA A 391 14.65 -4.14 40.07
C ALA A 391 13.88 -5.34 39.52
N ILE A 392 12.87 -5.03 38.71
CA ILE A 392 12.25 -6.01 37.81
C ILE A 392 12.75 -5.74 36.40
N ARG A 393 13.24 -6.78 35.74
CA ARG A 393 13.52 -6.75 34.31
C ARG A 393 12.36 -7.42 33.60
N VAL A 394 11.71 -6.67 32.73
CA VAL A 394 10.66 -7.16 31.85
C VAL A 394 11.29 -7.40 30.51
N ALA A 395 11.49 -8.67 30.18
CA ALA A 395 12.12 -9.11 28.95
C ALA A 395 11.14 -9.94 28.12
N GLY A 396 11.32 -9.98 26.82
CA GLY A 396 10.59 -10.90 25.96
C GLY A 396 10.83 -10.57 24.51
N THR A 397 9.83 -10.79 23.66
CA THR A 397 9.99 -10.65 22.21
C THR A 397 8.96 -9.67 21.63
N SER A 398 9.44 -8.61 21.00
CA SER A 398 8.61 -7.78 20.11
C SER A 398 8.55 -8.42 18.74
N TRP A 399 7.35 -8.81 18.30
CA TRP A 399 7.10 -9.38 16.98
C TRP A 399 6.62 -8.29 16.02
N GLU A 400 7.42 -8.07 15.00
CA GLU A 400 7.17 -7.02 14.01
C GLU A 400 7.18 -7.62 12.61
N VAL A 401 6.31 -7.09 11.74
CA VAL A 401 6.36 -7.39 10.32
C VAL A 401 7.59 -6.70 9.75
N THR A 402 8.62 -7.48 9.45
CA THR A 402 9.88 -6.97 8.88
C THR A 402 9.86 -6.95 7.36
N ALA A 403 8.96 -7.70 6.74
CA ALA A 403 8.71 -7.61 5.31
C ALA A 403 7.26 -7.97 4.96
N ALA A 404 6.68 -7.22 4.03
CA ALA A 404 5.38 -7.50 3.44
C ALA A 404 5.52 -8.38 2.18
N PRO A 405 4.47 -9.10 1.76
CA PRO A 405 4.43 -9.66 0.41
C PRO A 405 4.59 -8.53 -0.61
N LEU A 406 5.01 -8.90 -1.82
CA LEU A 406 5.26 -7.95 -2.90
C LEU A 406 4.07 -7.05 -3.17
N GLU A 407 4.36 -5.87 -3.70
CA GLU A 407 3.37 -4.94 -4.19
C GLU A 407 3.35 -4.95 -5.73
N LEU A 408 2.15 -5.04 -6.31
CA LEU A 408 1.90 -4.79 -7.72
C LEU A 408 1.78 -3.28 -7.91
N THR A 409 2.91 -2.62 -8.20
CA THR A 409 3.02 -1.17 -8.15
C THR A 409 2.43 -0.47 -9.36
N ASP A 410 2.34 -1.16 -10.50
CA ASP A 410 1.85 -0.56 -11.74
C ASP A 410 1.27 -1.59 -12.70
N VAL A 411 0.29 -1.17 -13.51
CA VAL A 411 -0.39 -2.00 -14.51
C VAL A 411 -0.78 -1.17 -15.72
N VAL A 412 -0.45 -1.64 -16.92
CA VAL A 412 -0.94 -1.04 -18.18
C VAL A 412 -1.59 -2.09 -19.07
N ARG A 413 -2.68 -1.71 -19.75
CA ARG A 413 -3.31 -2.57 -20.76
C ARG A 413 -2.48 -2.58 -22.03
N ALA A 414 -2.04 -3.76 -22.46
CA ALA A 414 -1.40 -3.96 -23.74
C ALA A 414 -2.47 -4.33 -24.77
N ARG A 415 -2.49 -3.64 -25.92
CA ARG A 415 -3.48 -3.86 -27.00
C ARG A 415 -3.41 -5.32 -27.48
N GLY A 416 -4.34 -6.15 -27.03
CA GLY A 416 -4.35 -7.59 -27.28
C GLY A 416 -4.85 -7.99 -28.67
N ALA A 417 -4.88 -9.30 -28.92
CA ALA A 417 -5.68 -9.86 -30.00
C ALA A 417 -7.18 -9.65 -29.70
N GLU A 418 -8.03 -9.71 -30.72
CA GLU A 418 -9.47 -9.52 -30.53
C GLU A 418 -10.03 -10.55 -29.52
N GLY A 419 -10.67 -10.06 -28.46
CA GLY A 419 -11.23 -10.90 -27.38
C GLY A 419 -10.24 -11.42 -26.35
N ALA A 420 -8.94 -11.11 -26.46
CA ALA A 420 -7.92 -11.51 -25.50
C ALA A 420 -7.27 -10.27 -24.87
N GLU A 421 -7.62 -9.98 -23.62
CA GLU A 421 -6.97 -8.90 -22.86
C GLU A 421 -5.60 -9.34 -22.39
N ARG A 422 -4.61 -8.44 -22.52
CA ARG A 422 -3.29 -8.58 -21.92
C ARG A 422 -2.97 -7.36 -21.08
N LEU A 423 -2.42 -7.62 -19.90
CA LEU A 423 -1.92 -6.60 -19.00
C LEU A 423 -0.41 -6.78 -18.85
N ALA A 424 0.33 -5.68 -18.90
CA ALA A 424 1.69 -5.66 -18.39
C ALA A 424 1.62 -5.22 -16.92
N LEU A 425 2.24 -6.00 -16.03
CA LEU A 425 2.26 -5.77 -14.59
C LEU A 425 3.70 -5.48 -14.15
N LEU A 426 3.87 -4.55 -13.21
CA LEU A 426 5.14 -4.31 -12.54
C LEU A 426 5.03 -4.77 -11.09
N ALA A 427 5.92 -5.68 -10.70
CA ALA A 427 6.01 -6.17 -9.33
C ALA A 427 7.49 -6.38 -8.97
N ASP A 428 7.94 -5.79 -7.85
CA ASP A 428 9.31 -5.94 -7.35
C ASP A 428 10.39 -5.62 -8.41
N GLY A 429 10.19 -4.55 -9.18
CA GLY A 429 11.09 -4.15 -10.28
C GLY A 429 11.11 -5.10 -11.49
N ARG A 430 10.19 -6.07 -11.54
CA ARG A 430 10.05 -7.06 -12.61
C ARG A 430 8.75 -6.86 -13.38
N VAL A 431 8.81 -7.08 -14.69
CA VAL A 431 7.72 -6.86 -15.64
C VAL A 431 7.15 -8.21 -16.05
N PHE A 432 5.85 -8.38 -15.85
CA PHE A 432 5.12 -9.59 -16.22
C PHE A 432 4.11 -9.28 -17.34
N ALA A 433 3.94 -10.21 -18.27
CA ALA A 433 2.79 -10.22 -19.16
C ALA A 433 1.74 -11.16 -18.58
N TRP A 434 0.53 -10.67 -18.37
CA TRP A 434 -0.57 -11.44 -17.83
C TRP A 434 -1.74 -11.47 -18.81
N GLU A 435 -2.20 -12.69 -19.11
CA GLU A 435 -3.33 -12.99 -19.97
C GLU A 435 -4.40 -13.75 -19.16
N PRO A 436 -5.35 -13.02 -18.56
CA PRO A 436 -6.32 -13.58 -17.63
C PRO A 436 -7.14 -14.71 -18.25
N ALA A 437 -7.65 -14.51 -19.48
CA ALA A 437 -8.47 -15.49 -20.18
C ALA A 437 -7.71 -16.77 -20.55
N ALA A 438 -6.38 -16.69 -20.69
CA ALA A 438 -5.51 -17.82 -20.98
C ALA A 438 -4.93 -18.47 -19.72
N ALA A 439 -5.24 -17.94 -18.53
CA ALA A 439 -4.65 -18.38 -17.25
C ALA A 439 -3.11 -18.43 -17.33
N ARG A 440 -2.49 -17.40 -17.91
CA ARG A 440 -1.05 -17.34 -18.15
C ARG A 440 -0.45 -16.04 -17.64
N ALA A 441 0.64 -16.14 -16.89
CA ALA A 441 1.50 -15.04 -16.50
C ALA A 441 2.95 -15.42 -16.75
N ASP A 442 3.72 -14.53 -17.39
CA ASP A 442 5.12 -14.78 -17.75
C ASP A 442 5.99 -13.60 -17.32
N LEU A 443 7.12 -13.87 -16.68
CA LEU A 443 8.18 -12.87 -16.47
C LEU A 443 8.77 -12.47 -17.82
N ARG A 444 8.80 -11.17 -18.13
CA ARG A 444 9.28 -10.64 -19.41
C ARG A 444 10.57 -9.86 -19.29
N ALA A 445 10.77 -9.14 -18.18
CA ALA A 445 11.97 -8.36 -17.96
C ALA A 445 12.20 -8.06 -16.48
N ALA A 446 13.44 -7.77 -16.13
CA ALA A 446 13.84 -7.19 -14.85
C ALA A 446 14.82 -6.03 -15.14
N PRO A 447 14.33 -4.86 -15.57
CA PRO A 447 15.17 -3.76 -16.06
C PRO A 447 16.19 -3.21 -15.04
N GLY A 448 16.01 -3.53 -13.75
CA GLY A 448 16.87 -3.05 -12.66
C GLY A 448 16.51 -1.63 -12.21
N GLY A 449 17.29 -1.07 -11.29
CA GLY A 449 17.09 0.27 -10.74
C GLY A 449 16.52 0.29 -9.31
N GLU A 450 16.51 1.47 -8.70
CA GLU A 450 15.89 1.77 -7.40
C GLU A 450 14.40 2.10 -7.54
N PHE A 451 13.96 2.52 -8.72
CA PHE A 451 12.55 2.73 -9.05
C PHE A 451 12.24 2.22 -10.46
N ALA A 452 10.98 1.84 -10.70
CA ALA A 452 10.45 1.52 -12.01
C ALA A 452 8.95 1.82 -12.08
N TYR A 453 8.46 2.14 -13.28
CA TYR A 453 7.02 2.25 -13.59
C TYR A 453 6.76 1.98 -15.08
N LEU A 454 5.56 1.53 -15.41
CA LEU A 454 5.11 1.25 -16.77
C LEU A 454 4.69 2.56 -17.44
N SER A 455 5.42 2.97 -18.48
CA SER A 455 5.09 4.22 -19.21
C SER A 455 3.91 4.05 -20.15
N ALA A 456 3.94 3.01 -20.98
CA ALA A 456 2.94 2.76 -22.02
C ALA A 456 3.04 1.32 -22.52
N ALA A 457 1.97 0.83 -23.13
CA ALA A 457 1.98 -0.42 -23.88
C ALA A 457 1.25 -0.27 -25.22
N ALA A 458 1.82 -0.87 -26.26
CA ALA A 458 1.22 -0.87 -27.60
C ALA A 458 1.44 -2.22 -28.29
N GLY A 459 0.32 -2.87 -28.63
CA GLY A 459 0.35 -4.20 -29.23
C GLY A 459 0.96 -5.21 -28.25
N ARG A 460 2.04 -5.86 -28.71
CA ARG A 460 2.76 -6.88 -27.94
C ARG A 460 3.96 -6.36 -27.15
N ASN A 461 4.09 -5.05 -26.96
CA ASN A 461 5.26 -4.45 -26.30
C ASN A 461 4.85 -3.45 -25.24
N ALA A 462 5.66 -3.37 -24.18
CA ALA A 462 5.58 -2.34 -23.16
C ALA A 462 6.87 -1.49 -23.15
N LEU A 463 6.75 -0.26 -22.66
CA LEU A 463 7.86 0.61 -22.35
C LEU A 463 7.88 0.85 -20.84
N VAL A 464 9.00 0.53 -20.22
CA VAL A 464 9.20 0.69 -18.77
C VAL A 464 10.24 1.77 -18.55
N THR A 465 9.93 2.73 -17.67
CA THR A 465 10.93 3.68 -17.17
C THR A 465 11.47 3.17 -15.86
N PHE A 466 12.77 3.24 -15.69
CA PHE A 466 13.45 2.82 -14.47
C PHE A 466 14.70 3.66 -14.24
N GLY A 467 15.22 3.65 -13.03
CA GLY A 467 16.39 4.46 -12.73
C GLY A 467 16.92 4.30 -11.32
N VAL A 468 17.96 5.07 -11.03
CA VAL A 468 18.59 5.17 -9.71
C VAL A 468 18.61 6.64 -9.30
N PHE A 469 18.49 6.94 -8.02
CA PHE A 469 18.47 8.32 -7.53
C PHE A 469 19.87 8.89 -7.31
N ARG A 470 20.90 8.06 -7.11
CA ARG A 470 22.25 8.50 -6.73
C ARG A 470 23.38 7.71 -7.40
N PRO A 471 24.09 8.29 -8.41
CA PRO A 471 23.74 9.51 -9.13
C PRO A 471 22.43 9.31 -9.91
N GLU A 472 21.66 10.37 -10.11
CA GLU A 472 20.39 10.28 -10.86
C GLU A 472 20.64 9.77 -12.28
N ARG A 473 19.99 8.67 -12.65
CA ARG A 473 20.00 8.14 -14.00
C ARG A 473 18.62 7.56 -14.31
N ILE A 474 18.02 8.06 -15.39
CA ILE A 474 16.74 7.58 -15.91
C ILE A 474 17.00 6.86 -17.23
N SER A 475 16.53 5.61 -17.30
CA SER A 475 16.65 4.73 -18.45
C SER A 475 15.28 4.15 -18.79
N ARG A 476 15.19 3.54 -19.97
CA ARG A 476 13.99 2.87 -20.45
C ARG A 476 14.28 1.50 -20.99
N ALA A 477 13.33 0.59 -20.80
CA ALA A 477 13.35 -0.75 -21.37
C ALA A 477 12.17 -0.94 -22.30
N PHE A 478 12.46 -1.26 -23.57
CA PHE A 478 11.48 -1.80 -24.50
C PHE A 478 11.33 -3.30 -24.20
N VAL A 479 10.15 -3.73 -23.77
CA VAL A 479 9.89 -5.08 -23.29
C VAL A 479 8.90 -5.79 -24.21
N PRO A 480 9.33 -6.82 -24.97
CA PRO A 480 8.41 -7.71 -25.66
C PRO A 480 7.55 -8.47 -24.64
N LEU A 481 6.23 -8.42 -24.79
CA LEU A 481 5.26 -9.13 -23.94
C LEU A 481 4.88 -10.51 -24.50
N GLU A 482 5.31 -10.83 -25.72
CA GLU A 482 5.10 -12.11 -26.38
C GLU A 482 6.40 -12.69 -26.93
N GLY A 483 6.45 -14.03 -27.05
CA GLY A 483 7.56 -14.74 -27.68
C GLY A 483 8.85 -14.71 -26.85
N ALA A 484 9.95 -15.15 -27.46
CA ALA A 484 11.26 -15.30 -26.80
C ALA A 484 12.20 -14.08 -26.95
N GLY A 485 11.67 -12.90 -27.28
CA GLY A 485 12.49 -11.70 -27.46
C GLY A 485 12.90 -11.08 -26.13
N ASP A 486 14.18 -10.70 -26.02
CA ASP A 486 14.74 -10.03 -24.85
C ASP A 486 14.35 -8.55 -24.79
N ALA A 487 14.29 -8.01 -23.57
CA ALA A 487 14.12 -6.58 -23.36
C ALA A 487 15.36 -5.79 -23.80
N VAL A 488 15.14 -4.61 -24.38
CA VAL A 488 16.20 -3.70 -24.82
C VAL A 488 16.19 -2.44 -23.97
N SER A 489 17.22 -2.27 -23.15
CA SER A 489 17.39 -1.11 -22.28
C SER A 489 18.26 -0.02 -22.92
N PHE A 490 17.90 1.24 -22.74
CA PHE A 490 18.63 2.40 -23.25
C PHE A 490 18.45 3.62 -22.34
N ASP A 491 19.38 4.58 -22.41
CA ASP A 491 19.28 5.85 -21.67
C ASP A 491 18.26 6.78 -22.33
N ASP A 492 17.37 7.38 -21.53
CA ASP A 492 16.34 8.34 -21.97
C ASP A 492 16.01 9.32 -20.82
N PRO A 493 16.96 10.21 -20.45
CA PRO A 493 16.79 11.10 -19.31
C PRO A 493 15.64 12.11 -19.48
N GLU A 494 15.25 12.41 -20.71
CA GLU A 494 14.18 13.34 -21.04
C GLU A 494 12.80 12.65 -21.15
N ILE A 495 12.74 11.32 -21.02
CA ILE A 495 11.50 10.53 -21.12
C ILE A 495 10.83 10.79 -22.50
N ALA A 496 11.64 10.93 -23.55
CA ALA A 496 11.21 11.43 -24.85
C ALA A 496 10.54 10.38 -25.75
N PHE A 497 10.73 9.09 -25.44
CA PHE A 497 10.19 7.99 -26.24
C PHE A 497 8.78 7.52 -25.82
N THR A 498 8.03 6.97 -26.77
CA THR A 498 6.84 6.14 -26.50
C THR A 498 6.89 4.87 -27.35
N VAL A 499 6.14 3.84 -26.97
CA VAL A 499 6.05 2.58 -27.70
C VAL A 499 4.88 2.61 -28.69
N LEU A 500 5.13 2.20 -29.93
CA LEU A 500 4.14 2.10 -30.99
C LEU A 500 4.11 0.68 -31.58
N ALA A 501 2.89 0.22 -31.88
CA ALA A 501 2.69 -1.04 -32.56
C ALA A 501 3.25 -1.01 -34.02
N PRO A 502 3.70 -2.14 -34.57
CA PRO A 502 3.91 -3.40 -33.88
C PRO A 502 5.11 -3.35 -32.94
N ASP A 503 6.28 -2.86 -33.37
CA ASP A 503 7.54 -2.97 -32.62
C ASP A 503 8.45 -1.73 -32.78
N HIS A 504 7.90 -0.52 -32.61
CA HIS A 504 8.65 0.71 -32.80
C HIS A 504 8.71 1.56 -31.54
N LEU A 505 9.80 2.30 -31.41
CA LEU A 505 9.89 3.45 -30.53
C LEU A 505 9.60 4.71 -31.33
N TYR A 506 8.92 5.67 -30.72
CA TYR A 506 8.66 6.98 -31.31
C TYR A 506 9.21 8.08 -30.40
N HIS A 507 10.10 8.90 -30.94
CA HIS A 507 10.67 10.03 -30.23
C HIS A 507 9.75 11.24 -30.40
N ALA A 508 8.92 11.52 -29.40
CA ALA A 508 7.85 12.53 -29.49
C ALA A 508 8.38 13.93 -29.86
N PRO A 509 9.50 14.43 -29.28
CA PRO A 509 10.01 15.77 -29.62
C PRO A 509 10.50 15.93 -31.07
N THR A 510 11.03 14.88 -31.70
CA THR A 510 11.59 14.97 -33.06
C THR A 510 10.64 14.42 -34.13
N GLY A 511 9.56 13.78 -33.70
CA GLY A 511 8.59 13.12 -34.56
C GLY A 511 9.15 11.94 -35.36
N ARG A 512 10.16 11.23 -34.83
CA ARG A 512 10.89 10.17 -35.56
C ARG A 512 10.68 8.79 -34.97
N PHE A 513 10.67 7.80 -35.85
CA PHE A 513 10.64 6.39 -35.49
C PHE A 513 12.04 5.85 -35.24
N HIS A 514 12.14 4.95 -34.28
CA HIS A 514 13.35 4.23 -33.92
C HIS A 514 13.05 2.75 -33.76
N ARG A 515 14.04 1.91 -34.03
CA ARG A 515 14.06 0.52 -33.56
C ARG A 515 14.59 0.47 -32.14
N PRO A 516 14.07 -0.46 -31.31
CA PRO A 516 14.69 -0.79 -30.03
C PRO A 516 16.14 -1.24 -30.27
N ALA A 517 17.09 -0.48 -29.72
CA ALA A 517 18.52 -0.76 -29.71
C ALA A 517 19.18 0.08 -28.62
N THR A 518 20.44 -0.18 -28.30
CA THR A 518 21.21 0.59 -27.31
C THR A 518 22.40 1.25 -28.01
N PRO A 519 22.29 2.55 -28.41
CA PRO A 519 21.13 3.45 -28.31
C PRO A 519 20.05 3.19 -29.39
N PRO A 520 18.83 3.74 -29.25
CA PRO A 520 17.73 3.52 -30.20
C PRO A 520 18.08 3.93 -31.64
N ALA A 521 17.93 3.00 -32.58
CA ALA A 521 18.37 3.21 -33.96
C ALA A 521 17.29 3.92 -34.79
N ARG A 522 17.57 5.16 -35.23
CA ARG A 522 16.64 5.97 -36.03
C ARG A 522 16.28 5.28 -37.36
N LEU A 523 15.00 5.33 -37.71
CA LEU A 523 14.48 4.86 -38.99
C LEU A 523 14.30 6.01 -39.99
N PRO A 524 14.57 5.79 -41.29
CA PRO A 524 14.42 6.81 -42.33
C PRO A 524 12.95 7.09 -42.69
N LEU A 525 12.05 6.16 -42.36
CA LEU A 525 10.61 6.23 -42.60
C LEU A 525 9.86 5.72 -41.37
N PRO A 526 8.60 6.12 -41.17
CA PRO A 526 7.81 7.05 -42.00
C PRO A 526 8.14 8.54 -41.80
N ALA A 527 7.44 9.39 -42.58
CA ALA A 527 7.47 10.85 -42.45
C ALA A 527 7.09 11.30 -41.03
N PRO A 528 7.65 12.41 -40.54
CA PRO A 528 7.29 12.95 -39.24
C PRO A 528 5.86 13.50 -39.26
N LEU A 529 5.29 13.70 -38.08
CA LEU A 529 4.04 14.46 -37.95
C LEU A 529 4.25 15.89 -38.47
N VAL A 530 3.18 16.52 -38.96
CA VAL A 530 3.20 17.95 -39.23
C VAL A 530 3.56 18.71 -37.95
N GLU A 531 4.30 19.80 -38.06
CA GLU A 531 4.58 20.64 -36.91
C GLU A 531 3.28 21.24 -36.35
N ALA A 532 3.16 21.23 -35.02
CA ALA A 532 2.11 21.90 -34.29
C ALA A 532 2.75 22.85 -33.26
N PRO A 533 2.21 24.06 -33.07
CA PRO A 533 2.83 25.06 -32.20
C PRO A 533 2.59 24.77 -30.72
N GLY A 534 3.68 24.55 -29.97
CA GLY A 534 3.63 24.36 -28.51
C GLY A 534 3.76 22.89 -28.09
N THR A 535 3.78 22.67 -26.78
CA THR A 535 3.73 21.32 -26.19
C THR A 535 2.29 21.01 -25.81
N HIS A 536 1.79 19.86 -26.23
CA HIS A 536 0.39 19.47 -26.03
C HIS A 536 0.29 18.13 -25.31
N PRO A 537 -0.70 17.95 -24.42
CA PRO A 537 -1.02 16.63 -23.91
C PRO A 537 -1.68 15.81 -25.01
N GLY A 538 -1.26 14.56 -25.19
CA GLY A 538 -1.75 13.72 -26.27
C GLY A 538 -1.28 12.27 -26.22
N ASP A 539 -1.84 11.47 -27.11
CA ASP A 539 -1.54 10.05 -27.27
C ASP A 539 -1.19 9.73 -28.71
N TYR A 540 -0.22 8.84 -28.89
CA TYR A 540 0.34 8.46 -30.19
C TYR A 540 -0.14 7.07 -30.59
N HIS A 541 -0.46 6.90 -31.88
CA HIS A 541 -0.85 5.63 -32.44
C HIS A 541 -0.20 5.40 -33.80
N ALA A 542 -0.10 4.13 -34.19
CA ALA A 542 0.48 3.70 -35.43
C ALA A 542 -0.53 2.92 -36.26
N ILE A 543 -0.85 3.42 -37.46
CA ILE A 543 -1.71 2.74 -38.43
C ILE A 543 -0.89 2.13 -39.56
N ARG A 544 -1.37 1.01 -40.11
CA ARG A 544 -0.77 0.39 -41.29
C ARG A 544 -1.35 1.00 -42.55
N LEU A 545 -0.48 1.42 -43.47
CA LEU A 545 -0.89 1.94 -44.77
C LEU A 545 -1.25 0.78 -45.71
N PRO A 546 -2.34 0.91 -46.49
CA PRO A 546 -2.82 -0.11 -47.42
C PRO A 546 -1.87 -0.37 -48.61
#